data_AF-D2SNY2-F1
#
_entry.id   AF-D2SNY2-F1
#
_cell.length_a   1.000
_cell.length_b   1.000
_cell.length_c   1.000
_cell.angle_alpha   90.00
_cell.angle_beta   90.00
_cell.angle_gamma   90.00
#
_symmetry.space_group_name_H-M   'P 1'
#
loop_
_entity.id
_entity.type
_entity.pdbx_description
1 polymer ?
#
loop_
_entity_poly.entity_id
_entity_poly.type
_entity_poly.pdbx_seq_one_letter_code
_entity_poly.pdbx_strand_id
1 'polypeptide(L)'
;MAVVQRAMQGYKYVFEELSDPRTKDWWLVAGPGPLLTILATYLYFCTKAGPKYMKDKKPYNLKTVVMVYNVFQIALSLFMTIIGLTYLFTETYENKCYSVDYSESPRAMKWASGVWWFFFAKITELLDTVFFVLRKKDRQISFLHLHHHTIMPIIGWIGVKYAAGGQAVPEGSINAFIHVVMYTYYLISGLGPQYQKYLWWKKHLTT
;
A
#
# COMPACT_ATOMS: atom_id res chain seq x y z
N MET A 1 -39.19 0.62 5.84
CA MET A 1 -38.92 0.11 4.47
C MET A 1 -38.24 1.14 3.56
N ALA A 2 -38.74 2.38 3.45
CA ALA A 2 -38.16 3.41 2.56
C ALA A 2 -36.69 3.79 2.85
N VAL A 3 -36.29 3.88 4.12
CA VAL A 3 -34.89 4.22 4.50
C VAL A 3 -33.91 3.13 4.06
N VAL A 4 -34.26 1.87 4.27
CA VAL A 4 -33.42 0.72 3.88
C VAL A 4 -33.28 0.67 2.37
N GLN A 5 -34.36 0.88 1.61
CA GLN A 5 -34.32 0.94 0.15
C GLN A 5 -33.44 2.08 -0.36
N ARG A 6 -33.53 3.28 0.23
CA ARG A 6 -32.65 4.42 -0.12
C ARG A 6 -31.19 4.13 0.19
N ALA A 7 -30.90 3.50 1.33
CA ALA A 7 -29.54 3.10 1.67
C ALA A 7 -28.98 2.06 0.70
N MET A 8 -29.79 1.06 0.31
CA MET A 8 -29.40 0.07 -0.69
C MET A 8 -29.18 0.68 -2.07
N GLN A 9 -30.03 1.62 -2.49
CA GLN A 9 -29.86 2.35 -3.75
C GLN A 9 -28.57 3.18 -3.74
N GLY A 10 -28.31 3.92 -2.66
CA GLY A 10 -27.07 4.67 -2.51
C GLY A 10 -25.83 3.78 -2.54
N TYR A 11 -25.89 2.61 -1.90
CA TYR A 11 -24.81 1.62 -1.94
C TYR A 11 -24.54 1.15 -3.37
N LYS A 12 -25.57 0.75 -4.11
CA LYS A 12 -25.42 0.30 -5.51
C LYS A 12 -24.88 1.41 -6.40
N TYR A 13 -25.41 2.62 -6.26
CA TYR A 13 -24.94 3.77 -7.02
C TYR A 13 -23.43 4.00 -6.82
N VAL A 14 -22.96 4.01 -5.58
CA VAL A 14 -21.55 4.26 -5.27
C VAL A 14 -20.65 3.09 -5.66
N PHE A 15 -21.00 1.85 -5.29
CA PHE A 15 -20.09 0.72 -5.39
C PHE A 15 -20.31 -0.19 -6.60
N GLU A 16 -21.37 0.02 -7.38
CA GLU A 16 -21.65 -0.72 -8.61
C GLU A 16 -21.67 0.21 -9.83
N GLU A 17 -22.46 1.30 -9.79
CA GLU A 17 -22.68 2.15 -10.96
C GLU A 17 -21.53 3.13 -11.25
N LEU A 18 -20.98 3.78 -10.21
CA LEU A 18 -19.85 4.71 -10.35
C LEU A 18 -18.49 4.00 -10.49
N SER A 19 -18.44 2.69 -10.28
CA SER A 19 -17.19 1.94 -10.26
C SER A 19 -16.62 1.75 -11.66
N ASP A 20 -15.29 1.74 -11.76
CA ASP A 20 -14.59 1.38 -12.98
C ASP A 20 -14.96 -0.07 -13.37
N PRO A 21 -15.61 -0.29 -14.52
CA PRO A 21 -16.12 -1.61 -14.90
C PRO A 21 -15.01 -2.65 -15.07
N ARG A 22 -13.76 -2.21 -15.29
CA ARG A 22 -12.60 -3.07 -15.54
C ARG A 22 -12.08 -3.74 -14.27
N THR A 23 -12.18 -3.04 -13.14
CA THR A 23 -11.55 -3.42 -11.88
C THR A 23 -12.54 -3.77 -10.78
N LYS A 24 -13.84 -3.48 -10.98
CA LYS A 24 -14.87 -3.63 -9.95
C LYS A 24 -14.90 -5.01 -9.30
N ASP A 25 -14.58 -6.08 -10.03
CA ASP A 25 -14.64 -7.47 -9.55
C ASP A 25 -13.26 -8.02 -9.14
N TRP A 26 -12.21 -7.20 -9.14
CA TRP A 26 -10.88 -7.62 -8.75
C TRP A 26 -10.79 -7.92 -7.25
N TRP A 27 -9.76 -8.67 -6.88
CA TRP A 27 -9.52 -9.09 -5.50
C TRP A 27 -9.46 -7.87 -4.56
N LEU A 28 -10.30 -7.91 -3.51
CA LEU A 28 -10.55 -6.83 -2.53
C LEU A 28 -11.16 -5.51 -3.08
N VAL A 29 -11.63 -5.47 -4.33
CA VAL A 29 -12.18 -4.24 -4.95
C VAL A 29 -13.72 -4.26 -5.06
N ALA A 30 -14.34 -5.44 -5.04
CA ALA A 30 -15.80 -5.64 -5.14
C ALA A 30 -16.62 -4.69 -4.26
N GLY A 31 -16.21 -4.54 -3.00
CA GLY A 31 -16.79 -3.56 -2.09
C GLY A 31 -15.79 -3.16 -1.01
N PRO A 32 -16.16 -2.21 -0.15
CA PRO A 32 -15.27 -1.68 0.88
C PRO A 32 -15.11 -2.64 2.08
N GLY A 33 -16.05 -3.57 2.28
CA GLY A 33 -16.12 -4.44 3.45
C GLY A 33 -14.82 -5.21 3.78
N PRO A 34 -14.20 -5.91 2.81
CA PRO A 34 -12.94 -6.61 3.04
C PRO A 34 -11.80 -5.69 3.51
N LEU A 35 -11.61 -4.55 2.85
CA LEU A 35 -10.60 -3.56 3.25
C LEU A 35 -10.85 -3.01 4.65
N LEU A 36 -12.09 -2.59 4.93
CA LEU A 36 -12.47 -2.06 6.24
C LEU A 36 -12.23 -3.09 7.35
N THR A 37 -12.49 -4.37 7.06
CA THR A 37 -12.24 -5.46 8.01
C THR A 37 -10.74 -5.64 8.27
N ILE A 38 -9.91 -5.61 7.23
CA ILE A 38 -8.44 -5.67 7.35
C ILE A 38 -7.94 -4.50 8.20
N LEU A 39 -8.35 -3.27 7.89
CA LEU A 39 -7.90 -2.07 8.59
C LEU A 39 -8.39 -2.03 10.05
N ALA A 40 -9.63 -2.39 10.32
CA ALA A 40 -10.16 -2.48 11.68
C ALA A 40 -9.39 -3.51 12.52
N THR A 41 -9.12 -4.68 11.94
CA THR A 41 -8.34 -5.74 12.60
C THR A 41 -6.89 -5.31 12.83
N TYR A 42 -6.27 -4.69 11.82
CA TYR A 42 -4.92 -4.13 11.89
C TYR A 42 -4.80 -3.08 13.00
N LEU A 43 -5.69 -2.09 13.03
CA LEU A 43 -5.70 -1.04 14.05
C LEU A 43 -5.92 -1.61 15.45
N TYR A 44 -6.90 -2.51 15.60
CA TYR A 44 -7.16 -3.17 16.87
C TYR A 44 -5.96 -3.99 17.36
N PHE A 45 -5.32 -4.75 16.47
CA PHE A 45 -4.12 -5.50 16.79
C PHE A 45 -2.97 -4.58 17.18
N CYS A 46 -2.64 -3.58 16.36
CA CYS A 46 -1.46 -2.75 16.57
C CYS A 46 -1.57 -1.81 17.78
N THR A 47 -2.78 -1.37 18.13
CA THR A 47 -2.98 -0.40 19.22
C THR A 47 -3.40 -1.03 20.54
N LYS A 48 -4.04 -2.21 20.52
CA LYS A 48 -4.60 -2.84 21.71
C LYS A 48 -4.17 -4.28 21.89
N ALA A 49 -4.60 -5.19 21.01
CA ALA A 49 -4.47 -6.63 21.25
C ALA A 49 -3.01 -7.11 21.24
N GLY A 50 -2.22 -6.66 20.27
CA GLY A 50 -0.81 -7.02 20.11
C GLY A 50 0.07 -6.50 21.26
N PRO A 51 0.03 -5.21 21.62
CA PRO A 51 0.75 -4.69 22.79
C PRO A 51 0.35 -5.40 24.10
N LYS A 52 -0.95 -5.67 24.30
CA LYS A 52 -1.44 -6.43 25.46
C LYS A 52 -0.87 -7.85 25.49
N TYR A 53 -0.87 -8.54 24.34
CA TYR A 53 -0.31 -9.89 24.20
C TYR A 53 1.21 -9.93 24.44
N MET A 54 1.93 -8.90 24.00
CA MET A 54 3.39 -8.79 24.13
C MET A 54 3.87 -8.23 25.48
N LYS A 55 2.96 -7.83 26.37
CA LYS A 55 3.28 -7.22 27.67
C LYS A 55 4.28 -8.06 28.47
N ASP A 56 3.93 -9.33 28.68
CA ASP A 56 4.70 -10.26 29.52
C ASP A 56 5.63 -11.18 28.70
N LYS A 57 5.85 -10.86 27.42
CA LYS A 57 6.70 -11.62 26.51
C LYS A 57 7.99 -10.86 26.17
N LYS A 58 9.05 -11.62 25.93
CA LYS A 58 10.28 -11.07 25.33
C LYS A 58 10.01 -10.71 23.86
N PRO A 59 10.70 -9.69 23.31
CA PRO A 59 10.63 -9.36 21.89
C PRO A 59 10.94 -10.58 21.02
N TYR A 60 10.13 -10.83 20.00
CA TYR A 60 10.38 -11.95 19.10
C TYR A 60 11.59 -11.69 18.20
N ASN A 61 12.41 -12.73 17.99
CA ASN A 61 13.50 -12.68 17.03
C ASN A 61 12.97 -13.04 15.64
N LEU A 62 12.49 -12.02 14.92
CA LEU A 62 11.93 -12.16 13.57
C LEU A 62 12.94 -11.78 12.47
N LYS A 63 14.26 -11.88 12.72
CA LYS A 63 15.30 -11.38 11.79
C LYS A 63 15.11 -11.92 10.37
N THR A 64 15.02 -13.24 10.21
CA THR A 64 14.88 -13.88 8.89
C THR A 64 13.56 -13.53 8.23
N VAL A 65 12.46 -13.52 9.00
CA VAL A 65 11.12 -13.17 8.49
C VAL A 65 11.10 -11.74 7.95
N VAL A 66 11.62 -10.78 8.72
CA VAL A 66 11.70 -9.37 8.30
C VAL A 66 12.65 -9.20 7.11
N MET A 67 13.72 -9.99 7.03
CA MET A 67 14.64 -9.97 5.89
C MET A 67 13.95 -10.41 4.59
N VAL A 68 13.27 -11.56 4.61
CA VAL A 68 12.50 -12.07 3.46
C VAL A 68 11.40 -11.09 3.06
N TYR A 69 10.70 -10.53 4.06
CA TYR A 69 9.69 -9.51 3.85
C TYR A 69 10.26 -8.25 3.17
N ASN A 70 11.40 -7.73 3.63
CA ASN A 70 12.03 -6.56 3.00
C ASN A 70 12.47 -6.85 1.56
N VAL A 71 12.99 -8.06 1.27
CA VAL A 71 13.34 -8.47 -0.10
C VAL A 71 12.09 -8.53 -0.99
N PHE A 72 11.00 -9.09 -0.48
CA PHE A 72 9.71 -9.09 -1.18
C PHE A 72 9.22 -7.66 -1.47
N GLN A 73 9.26 -6.77 -0.47
CA GLN A 73 8.86 -5.38 -0.66
C GLN A 73 9.72 -4.64 -1.68
N ILE A 74 11.04 -4.87 -1.69
CA ILE A 74 11.94 -4.32 -2.70
C ILE A 74 11.55 -4.81 -4.10
N ALA A 75 11.33 -6.12 -4.26
CA ALA A 75 10.96 -6.70 -5.56
C ALA A 75 9.62 -6.15 -6.07
N LEU A 76 8.60 -6.08 -5.21
CA LEU A 76 7.29 -5.53 -5.53
C LEU A 76 7.39 -4.04 -5.90
N SER A 77 8.16 -3.27 -5.13
CA SER A 77 8.38 -1.83 -5.38
C SER A 77 9.14 -1.58 -6.67
N LEU A 78 10.14 -2.41 -6.99
CA LEU A 78 10.89 -2.32 -8.24
C LEU A 78 10.00 -2.64 -9.44
N PHE A 79 9.17 -3.68 -9.33
CA PHE A 79 8.18 -4.01 -10.36
C PHE A 79 7.23 -2.84 -10.66
N MET A 80 6.66 -2.21 -9.62
CA MET A 80 5.80 -1.04 -9.79
C MET A 80 6.55 0.16 -10.37
N THR A 81 7.80 0.38 -9.95
CA THR A 81 8.66 1.44 -10.51
C THR A 81 8.86 1.25 -12.01
N ILE A 82 9.11 0.01 -12.47
CA ILE A 82 9.27 -0.31 -13.89
C ILE A 82 7.96 -0.06 -14.66
N ILE A 83 6.80 -0.41 -14.10
CA ILE A 83 5.49 -0.09 -14.69
C ILE A 83 5.35 1.41 -14.89
N GLY A 84 5.64 2.22 -13.87
CA GLY A 84 5.56 3.67 -13.94
C GLY A 84 6.51 4.31 -14.92
N LEU A 85 7.77 3.86 -14.95
CA LEU A 85 8.72 4.31 -15.95
C LEU A 85 8.20 4.00 -17.35
N THR A 86 7.69 2.79 -17.58
CA THR A 86 7.09 2.43 -18.87
C THR A 86 5.92 3.36 -19.21
N TYR A 87 5.05 3.66 -18.24
CA TYR A 87 3.93 4.59 -18.42
C TYR A 87 4.41 5.97 -18.86
N LEU A 88 5.39 6.55 -18.15
CA LEU A 88 5.95 7.87 -18.43
C LEU A 88 6.59 7.98 -19.83
N PHE A 89 7.14 6.89 -20.37
CA PHE A 89 7.74 6.88 -21.71
C PHE A 89 6.76 6.55 -22.84
N THR A 90 5.57 6.03 -22.52
CA THR A 90 4.64 5.51 -23.54
C THR A 90 3.30 6.23 -23.62
N GLU A 91 2.93 6.97 -22.58
CA GLU A 91 1.67 7.72 -22.53
C GLU A 91 1.89 9.22 -22.71
N THR A 92 0.90 9.89 -23.30
CA THR A 92 0.94 11.33 -23.54
C THR A 92 0.47 12.11 -22.32
N TYR A 93 1.25 13.13 -21.95
CA TYR A 93 0.87 14.06 -20.89
C TYR A 93 0.06 15.21 -21.48
N GLU A 94 -1.27 15.05 -21.49
CA GLU A 94 -2.19 16.02 -22.08
C GLU A 94 -2.63 17.07 -21.05
N ASN A 95 -2.67 18.36 -21.42
CA ASN A 95 -3.23 19.43 -20.58
C ASN A 95 -2.78 19.43 -19.09
N LYS A 96 -1.52 19.05 -18.83
CA LYS A 96 -0.92 18.93 -17.48
C LYS A 96 -1.52 17.81 -16.60
N CYS A 97 -2.16 16.80 -17.16
CA CYS A 97 -2.65 15.65 -16.41
C CYS A 97 -2.68 14.37 -17.27
N TYR A 98 -2.31 13.23 -16.68
CA TYR A 98 -2.58 11.95 -17.31
C TYR A 98 -4.03 11.55 -17.10
N SER A 99 -4.80 11.48 -18.19
CA SER A 99 -6.20 11.04 -18.16
C SER A 99 -6.30 9.52 -17.99
N VAL A 100 -7.40 9.06 -17.38
CA VAL A 100 -7.69 7.63 -17.28
C VAL A 100 -8.34 7.17 -18.58
N ASP A 101 -7.69 6.24 -19.28
CA ASP A 101 -8.32 5.49 -20.37
C ASP A 101 -9.17 4.37 -19.74
N TYR A 102 -10.50 4.45 -19.87
CA TYR A 102 -11.46 3.47 -19.33
C TYR A 102 -11.77 2.31 -20.31
N SER A 103 -11.04 2.20 -21.42
CA SER A 103 -11.18 1.07 -22.35
C SER A 103 -10.65 -0.24 -21.75
N GLU A 104 -11.08 -1.37 -22.33
CA GLU A 104 -10.56 -2.70 -22.01
C GLU A 104 -9.35 -3.08 -22.89
N SER A 105 -8.68 -2.09 -23.49
CA SER A 105 -7.48 -2.35 -24.28
C SER A 105 -6.37 -2.97 -23.41
N PRO A 106 -5.50 -3.83 -23.96
CA PRO A 106 -4.39 -4.42 -23.19
C PRO A 106 -3.51 -3.37 -22.50
N ARG A 107 -3.38 -2.19 -23.12
CA ARG A 107 -2.67 -1.04 -22.56
C ARG A 107 -3.40 -0.45 -21.34
N ALA A 108 -4.68 -0.13 -21.47
CA ALA A 108 -5.48 0.41 -20.39
C ALA A 108 -5.57 -0.56 -19.19
N MET A 109 -5.75 -1.85 -19.46
CA MET A 109 -5.77 -2.91 -18.45
C MET A 109 -4.43 -3.06 -17.73
N LYS A 110 -3.31 -2.89 -18.43
CA LYS A 110 -1.97 -2.88 -17.82
C LYS A 110 -1.85 -1.74 -16.79
N TRP A 111 -2.32 -0.54 -17.13
CA TRP A 111 -2.25 0.61 -16.24
C TRP A 111 -3.20 0.49 -15.04
N ALA A 112 -4.42 0.01 -15.26
CA ALA A 112 -5.34 -0.34 -14.19
C ALA A 112 -4.71 -1.39 -13.24
N SER A 113 -4.03 -2.40 -13.78
CA SER A 113 -3.32 -3.41 -12.98
C SER A 113 -2.19 -2.79 -12.14
N GLY A 114 -1.49 -1.79 -12.68
CA GLY A 114 -0.45 -1.04 -11.95
C GLY A 114 -1.00 -0.33 -10.72
N VAL A 115 -2.16 0.31 -10.84
CA VAL A 115 -2.85 0.95 -9.70
C VAL A 115 -3.30 -0.12 -8.67
N TRP A 116 -3.75 -1.29 -9.12
CA TRP A 116 -4.08 -2.39 -8.20
C TRP A 116 -2.86 -2.96 -7.49
N TRP A 117 -1.72 -3.10 -8.17
CA TRP A 117 -0.48 -3.52 -7.54
C TRP A 117 -0.01 -2.52 -6.48
N PHE A 118 -0.21 -1.22 -6.70
CA PHE A 118 0.02 -0.20 -5.68
C PHE A 118 -0.88 -0.41 -4.47
N PHE A 119 -2.19 -0.59 -4.66
CA PHE A 119 -3.12 -0.90 -3.57
C PHE A 119 -2.71 -2.17 -2.81
N PHE A 120 -2.37 -3.24 -3.53
CA PHE A 120 -1.89 -4.49 -2.95
C PHE A 120 -0.63 -4.27 -2.10
N ALA A 121 0.35 -3.51 -2.61
CA ALA A 121 1.54 -3.15 -1.85
C ALA A 121 1.17 -2.49 -0.52
N LYS A 122 0.27 -1.49 -0.52
CA LYS A 122 -0.15 -0.82 0.74
C LYS A 122 -0.80 -1.77 1.75
N ILE A 123 -1.49 -2.81 1.31
CA ILE A 123 -2.00 -3.85 2.21
C ILE A 123 -0.84 -4.65 2.83
N THR A 124 0.15 -5.04 2.03
CA THR A 124 1.31 -5.80 2.53
C THR A 124 2.17 -4.98 3.50
N GLU A 125 2.24 -3.66 3.31
CA GLU A 125 2.99 -2.73 4.16
C GLU A 125 2.42 -2.61 5.59
N LEU A 126 1.16 -3.01 5.81
CA LEU A 126 0.58 -3.10 7.16
C LEU A 126 1.38 -4.03 8.08
N LEU A 127 2.11 -5.00 7.50
CA LEU A 127 2.96 -5.91 8.27
C LEU A 127 4.13 -5.20 8.95
N ASP A 128 4.56 -4.02 8.49
CA ASP A 128 5.62 -3.24 9.15
C ASP A 128 5.28 -2.98 10.62
N THR A 129 4.07 -2.49 10.86
CA THR A 129 3.59 -2.19 12.22
C THR A 129 3.37 -3.46 13.03
N VAL A 130 2.93 -4.55 12.39
CA VAL A 130 2.80 -5.87 13.05
C VAL A 130 4.17 -6.34 13.55
N PHE A 131 5.22 -6.21 12.73
CA PHE A 131 6.58 -6.54 13.14
C PHE A 131 7.09 -5.62 14.25
N PHE A 132 6.75 -4.32 14.24
CA PHE A 132 7.12 -3.42 15.33
C PHE A 132 6.51 -3.85 16.66
N VAL A 133 5.23 -4.22 16.67
CA VAL A 133 4.55 -4.71 17.88
C VAL A 133 5.18 -6.00 18.40
N LEU A 134 5.36 -7.00 17.54
CA LEU A 134 5.92 -8.30 17.93
C LEU A 134 7.39 -8.22 18.37
N ARG A 135 8.11 -7.18 17.93
CA ARG A 135 9.50 -6.92 18.32
C ARG A 135 9.63 -5.86 19.43
N LYS A 136 8.52 -5.42 20.03
CA LYS A 136 8.45 -4.37 21.06
C LYS A 136 9.26 -3.12 20.67
N LYS A 137 9.02 -2.64 19.44
CA LYS A 137 9.63 -1.43 18.86
C LYS A 137 8.64 -0.26 18.86
N ASP A 138 8.01 -0.02 20.01
CA ASP A 138 6.90 0.95 20.14
C ASP A 138 7.26 2.36 19.68
N ARG A 139 8.53 2.77 19.84
CA ARG A 139 9.05 4.06 19.32
C ARG A 139 8.89 4.25 17.81
N GLN A 140 8.76 3.16 17.04
CA GLN A 140 8.58 3.20 15.58
C GLN A 140 7.11 3.36 15.19
N ILE A 141 6.17 3.09 16.11
CA ILE A 141 4.73 3.21 15.90
C ILE A 141 4.31 4.64 16.28
N SER A 142 4.72 5.61 15.47
CA SER A 142 4.29 7.01 15.64
C SER A 142 2.87 7.22 15.12
N PHE A 143 2.24 8.34 15.50
CA PHE A 143 0.95 8.75 14.92
C PHE A 143 1.03 8.85 13.39
N LEU A 144 2.09 9.48 12.88
CA LEU A 144 2.31 9.63 11.44
C LEU A 144 2.39 8.28 10.74
N HIS A 145 3.16 7.34 11.29
CA HIS A 145 3.29 5.98 10.77
C HIS A 145 1.93 5.28 10.71
N LEU A 146 1.23 5.23 11.84
CA LEU A 146 -0.05 4.53 11.94
C LEU A 146 -1.12 5.17 11.04
N HIS A 147 -1.18 6.50 11.02
CA HIS A 147 -2.10 7.25 10.16
C HIS A 147 -1.83 6.99 8.68
N HIS A 148 -0.57 7.13 8.25
CA HIS A 148 -0.14 6.87 6.88
C HIS A 148 -0.49 5.44 6.43
N HIS A 149 -0.10 4.42 7.20
CA HIS A 149 -0.40 3.03 6.84
C HIS A 149 -1.90 2.69 6.89
N THR A 150 -2.72 3.50 7.55
CA THR A 150 -4.18 3.31 7.55
C THR A 150 -4.83 3.97 6.34
N ILE A 151 -4.41 5.20 5.98
CA ILE A 151 -5.05 5.98 4.92
C ILE A 151 -4.59 5.56 3.52
N MET A 152 -3.34 5.15 3.36
CA MET A 152 -2.79 4.79 2.05
C MET A 152 -3.49 3.61 1.37
N PRO A 153 -3.85 2.51 2.07
CA PRO A 153 -4.68 1.46 1.49
C PRO A 153 -6.07 1.94 1.07
N ILE A 154 -6.67 2.90 1.79
CA ILE A 154 -7.97 3.48 1.46
C ILE A 154 -7.86 4.28 0.16
N ILE A 155 -6.85 5.16 0.06
CA ILE A 155 -6.59 5.95 -1.15
C ILE A 155 -6.30 5.02 -2.33
N GLY A 156 -5.48 3.98 -2.13
CA GLY A 156 -5.20 2.97 -3.15
C GLY A 156 -6.48 2.27 -3.62
N TRP A 157 -7.35 1.86 -2.71
CA TRP A 157 -8.62 1.22 -3.04
C TRP A 157 -9.56 2.14 -3.82
N ILE A 158 -9.68 3.41 -3.42
CA ILE A 158 -10.45 4.42 -4.16
C ILE A 158 -9.88 4.58 -5.57
N GLY A 159 -8.55 4.67 -5.70
CA GLY A 159 -7.86 4.76 -6.98
C GLY A 159 -8.21 3.59 -7.90
N VAL A 160 -8.11 2.35 -7.41
CA VAL A 160 -8.46 1.17 -8.20
C VAL A 160 -9.96 1.11 -8.52
N LYS A 161 -10.83 1.47 -7.57
CA LYS A 161 -12.29 1.33 -7.70
C LYS A 161 -12.89 2.33 -8.69
N TYR A 162 -12.32 3.53 -8.81
CA TYR A 162 -12.93 4.63 -9.56
C TYR A 162 -12.05 5.24 -10.65
N ALA A 163 -10.72 5.18 -10.51
CA ALA A 163 -9.78 5.90 -11.38
C ALA A 163 -8.53 5.07 -11.66
N ALA A 164 -8.72 3.84 -12.17
CA ALA A 164 -7.63 2.88 -12.36
C ALA A 164 -6.79 3.22 -13.60
N GLY A 165 -5.89 4.19 -13.46
CA GLY A 165 -4.97 4.62 -14.51
C GLY A 165 -4.60 6.09 -14.37
N GLY A 166 -4.23 6.72 -15.48
CA GLY A 166 -3.96 8.16 -15.52
C GLY A 166 -2.88 8.58 -14.52
N GLN A 167 -3.13 9.70 -13.84
CA GLN A 167 -2.21 10.32 -12.88
C GLN A 167 -1.82 9.41 -11.70
N ALA A 168 -2.64 8.43 -11.34
CA ALA A 168 -2.36 7.52 -10.23
C ALA A 168 -1.14 6.60 -10.51
N VAL A 169 -0.87 6.28 -11.77
CA VAL A 169 0.25 5.40 -12.15
C VAL A 169 1.61 6.03 -11.85
N PRO A 170 1.95 7.23 -12.36
CA PRO A 170 3.23 7.85 -12.05
C PRO A 170 3.37 8.22 -10.56
N GLU A 171 2.30 8.67 -9.90
CA GLU A 171 2.32 8.96 -8.45
C GLU A 171 2.67 7.71 -7.63
N GLY A 172 1.95 6.61 -7.86
CA GLY A 172 2.21 5.34 -7.19
C GLY A 172 3.61 4.80 -7.47
N SER A 173 4.14 5.06 -8.67
CA SER A 173 5.46 4.59 -9.09
C SER A 173 6.62 5.39 -8.50
N ILE A 174 6.46 6.71 -8.30
CA ILE A 174 7.41 7.53 -7.56
C ILE A 174 7.46 7.06 -6.11
N ASN A 175 6.30 6.81 -5.49
CA ASN A 175 6.25 6.24 -4.14
C ASN A 175 6.94 4.87 -4.09
N ALA A 176 6.68 4.01 -5.07
CA ALA A 176 7.33 2.69 -5.17
C ALA A 176 8.86 2.83 -5.28
N PHE A 177 9.38 3.78 -6.05
CA PHE A 177 10.81 4.01 -6.13
C PHE A 177 11.41 4.40 -4.77
N ILE A 178 10.76 5.29 -4.03
CA ILE A 178 11.18 5.63 -2.66
C ILE A 178 11.11 4.40 -1.74
N HIS A 179 10.11 3.53 -1.91
CA HIS A 179 10.00 2.28 -1.17
C HIS A 179 11.12 1.29 -1.51
N VAL A 180 11.62 1.23 -2.75
CA VAL A 180 12.84 0.47 -3.08
C VAL A 180 14.01 0.92 -2.21
N VAL A 181 14.24 2.24 -2.13
CA VAL A 181 15.34 2.81 -1.34
C VAL A 181 15.13 2.56 0.16
N MET A 182 13.92 2.76 0.66
CA MET A 182 13.56 2.59 2.07
C MET A 182 13.66 1.12 2.54
N TYR A 183 13.10 0.17 1.80
CA TYR A 183 13.19 -1.24 2.18
C TYR A 183 14.61 -1.80 2.00
N THR A 184 15.39 -1.28 1.06
CA THR A 184 16.83 -1.57 0.95
C THR A 184 17.57 -1.08 2.21
N TYR A 185 17.26 0.14 2.68
CA TYR A 185 17.78 0.64 3.95
C TYR A 185 17.40 -0.30 5.11
N TYR A 186 16.13 -0.71 5.22
CA TYR A 186 15.68 -1.61 6.28
C TYR A 186 16.36 -2.97 6.23
N LEU A 187 16.54 -3.55 5.04
CA LEU A 187 17.25 -4.80 4.83
C LEU A 187 18.68 -4.71 5.36
N ILE A 188 19.46 -3.72 4.90
CA ILE A 188 20.86 -3.54 5.31
C ILE A 188 20.95 -3.26 6.82
N SER A 189 20.03 -2.46 7.35
CA SER A 189 19.98 -2.16 8.79
C SER A 189 19.75 -3.41 9.66
N GLY A 190 19.05 -4.41 9.11
CA GLY A 190 18.76 -5.67 9.78
C GLY A 190 19.90 -6.68 9.76
N LEU A 191 20.92 -6.52 8.89
CA LEU A 191 22.02 -7.48 8.75
C LEU A 191 22.95 -7.49 9.97
N GLY A 192 23.11 -6.34 10.66
CA GLY A 192 23.85 -6.21 11.91
C GLY A 192 24.77 -4.98 11.94
N PRO A 193 25.43 -4.70 13.08
CA PRO A 193 26.32 -3.54 13.24
C PRO A 193 27.41 -3.42 12.18
N GLN A 194 27.92 -4.56 11.70
CA GLN A 194 28.95 -4.65 10.68
C GLN A 194 28.51 -4.06 9.32
N TYR A 195 27.20 -4.03 9.04
CA TYR A 195 26.63 -3.42 7.83
C TYR A 195 26.03 -2.04 8.09
N GLN A 196 25.50 -1.79 9.30
CA GLN A 196 24.90 -0.51 9.68
C GLN A 196 25.86 0.68 9.53
N LYS A 197 27.17 0.46 9.71
CA LYS A 197 28.20 1.49 9.52
C LYS A 197 28.24 2.10 8.11
N TYR A 198 27.72 1.40 7.10
CA TYR A 198 27.65 1.89 5.73
C TYR A 198 26.38 2.72 5.43
N LEU A 199 25.45 2.84 6.39
CA LEU A 199 24.19 3.56 6.24
C LEU A 199 24.30 5.06 6.58
N TRP A 200 25.39 5.70 6.14
CA TRP A 200 25.67 7.12 6.36
C TRP A 200 24.60 8.05 5.75
N TRP A 201 23.89 7.56 4.73
CA TRP A 201 22.88 8.29 3.98
C TRP A 201 21.48 8.26 4.60
N LYS A 202 21.31 7.68 5.80
CA LYS A 202 20.03 7.66 6.53
C LYS A 202 19.34 9.04 6.56
N LYS A 203 20.11 10.10 6.82
CA LYS A 203 19.60 11.48 6.91
C LYS A 203 18.95 11.94 5.60
N HIS A 204 19.47 11.52 4.46
CA HIS A 204 18.97 11.89 3.14
C HIS A 204 17.69 11.14 2.75
N LEU A 205 17.42 9.98 3.37
CA LEU A 205 16.15 9.26 3.17
C LEU A 205 14.98 9.96 3.86
N THR A 206 15.26 10.73 4.93
CA THR A 206 14.26 11.41 5.75
C THR A 206 14.27 12.93 5.59
N THR A 207 15.00 13.45 4.59
CA THR A 207 15.00 14.88 4.23
C THR A 207 13.93 15.13 3.20
#